data_AF-A0ABD5Y2R1-F1
#
_entry.id   AF-A0ABD5Y2R1-F1
#
_cell.length_a   1.000
_cell.length_b   1.000
_cell.length_c   1.000
_cell.angle_alpha   90.00
_cell.angle_beta   90.00
_cell.angle_gamma   90.00
#
_symmetry.space_group_name_H-M   'P 1'
#
loop_
_entity.id
_entity.type
_entity.pdbx_description
1 polymer ?
#
loop_
_entity_poly.entity_id
_entity_poly.type
_entity_poly.pdbx_seq_one_letter_code
_entity_poly.pdbx_strand_id
1 'polypeptide(L)'
;MSNDFTVKNRQNVDAFDRLTLNADHRLTFEDGTLTAVYPAGADETEYVVALFPVEDGAVELPDGAVVLEATDTVVALTPATAYGGGE
;
A
#
# COMPACT_ATOMS: atom_id res chain seq x y z
N MET A 1 -24.23 1.54 16.61
CA MET A 1 -22.79 1.82 16.57
C MET A 1 -22.51 2.44 15.23
N SER A 2 -22.17 3.73 15.18
CA SER A 2 -21.72 4.34 13.92
C SER A 2 -20.38 3.71 13.58
N ASN A 3 -20.34 2.95 12.48
CA ASN A 3 -19.08 2.51 11.89
C ASN A 3 -18.52 3.74 11.14
N ASP A 4 -17.97 4.69 11.89
CA ASP A 4 -17.38 5.92 11.35
C ASP A 4 -16.05 5.57 10.67
N PHE A 5 -16.16 5.11 9.42
CA PHE A 5 -15.04 4.97 8.51
C PHE A 5 -14.53 6.37 8.18
N THR A 6 -13.32 6.69 8.64
CA THR A 6 -12.70 7.99 8.38
C THR A 6 -11.62 7.82 7.32
N VAL A 7 -11.47 8.79 6.41
CA VAL A 7 -10.27 8.88 5.57
C VAL A 7 -9.11 9.23 6.48
N LYS A 8 -8.17 8.30 6.67
CA LYS A 8 -7.04 8.46 7.58
C LYS A 8 -5.77 8.89 6.87
N ASN A 9 -5.56 8.38 5.66
CA ASN A 9 -4.43 8.75 4.83
C ASN A 9 -4.94 9.14 3.44
N ARG A 10 -4.66 10.37 3.01
CA ARG A 10 -4.91 10.87 1.65
C ARG A 10 -3.74 11.73 1.22
N GLN A 11 -2.79 11.14 0.53
CA GLN A 11 -1.60 11.84 0.05
C GLN A 11 -1.22 11.37 -1.35
N ASN A 12 -0.53 12.24 -2.10
CA ASN A 12 0.17 11.83 -3.30
C ASN A 12 1.35 10.97 -2.86
N VAL A 13 1.46 9.78 -3.44
CA VAL A 13 2.48 8.80 -3.05
C VAL A 13 3.43 8.60 -4.20
N ASP A 14 4.72 8.81 -3.93
CA ASP A 14 5.80 8.54 -4.85
C ASP A 14 6.38 7.15 -4.60
N ALA A 15 7.10 6.62 -5.59
CA ALA A 15 7.90 5.43 -5.40
C ALA A 15 8.90 5.63 -4.24
N PHE A 16 9.09 4.58 -3.44
CA PHE A 16 9.93 4.56 -2.24
C PHE A 16 9.39 5.36 -1.04
N ASP A 17 8.19 5.96 -1.15
CA ASP A 17 7.56 6.64 -0.03
C ASP A 17 7.11 5.64 1.06
N ARG A 18 7.16 6.07 2.32
CA ARG A 18 6.76 5.25 3.48
C ARG A 18 5.44 5.73 4.03
N LEU A 19 4.53 4.78 4.23
CA LEU A 19 3.13 5.03 4.56
C LEU A 19 2.70 4.14 5.71
N THR A 20 2.19 4.73 6.78
CA THR A 20 1.57 3.98 7.87
C THR A 20 0.07 4.00 7.68
N LEU A 21 -0.52 2.84 7.39
CA LEU A 21 -1.96 2.70 7.13
C LEU A 21 -2.44 1.26 7.37
N ASN A 22 -3.76 1.07 7.43
CA ASN A 22 -4.34 -0.26 7.42
C ASN A 22 -4.73 -0.65 5.98
N ALA A 23 -4.06 -1.67 5.43
CA ALA A 23 -4.32 -2.14 4.07
C ALA A 23 -5.34 -3.30 3.98
N ASP A 24 -5.77 -3.84 5.11
CA ASP A 24 -6.80 -4.89 5.21
C ASP A 24 -8.21 -4.33 4.96
N HIS A 25 -8.38 -3.04 5.21
CA HIS A 25 -9.60 -2.29 4.95
C HIS A 25 -9.64 -1.69 3.54
N ARG A 26 -10.41 -0.61 3.36
CA ARG A 26 -10.63 -0.01 2.06
C ARG A 26 -9.45 0.86 1.67
N LEU A 27 -8.73 0.41 0.65
CA LEU A 27 -7.74 1.21 -0.06
C LEU A 27 -8.28 1.68 -1.41
N THR A 28 -7.87 2.86 -1.83
CA THR A 28 -8.15 3.39 -3.17
C THR A 28 -6.93 4.15 -3.64
N PHE A 29 -6.46 3.83 -4.84
CA PHE A 29 -5.35 4.52 -5.48
C PHE A 29 -5.85 5.05 -6.82
N GLU A 30 -5.89 6.37 -6.97
CA GLU A 30 -6.33 7.04 -8.21
C GLU A 30 -5.47 8.28 -8.43
N ASP A 31 -4.98 8.48 -9.66
CA ASP A 31 -4.20 9.65 -10.07
C ASP A 31 -2.97 9.90 -9.16
N GLY A 32 -2.26 8.83 -8.78
CA GLY A 32 -1.12 8.91 -7.86
C GLY A 32 -1.49 9.23 -6.41
N THR A 33 -2.78 9.36 -6.09
CA THR A 33 -3.27 9.67 -4.75
C THR A 33 -3.74 8.39 -4.07
N LEU A 34 -3.07 8.03 -2.98
CA LEU A 34 -3.51 6.93 -2.14
C LEU A 34 -4.51 7.43 -1.10
N THR A 35 -5.65 6.76 -0.98
CA THR A 35 -6.69 7.00 0.02
C THR A 35 -6.95 5.72 0.80
N ALA A 36 -6.67 5.75 2.09
CA ALA A 36 -6.96 4.64 3.00
C ALA A 36 -8.09 5.03 3.97
N VAL A 37 -9.10 4.16 4.06
CA VAL A 37 -10.32 4.38 4.83
C VAL A 37 -10.52 3.22 5.81
N TYR A 38 -10.36 3.51 7.09
CA TYR A 38 -10.47 2.54 8.19
C TYR A 38 -10.99 3.22 9.47
N PRO A 39 -11.61 2.45 10.38
CA PRO A 39 -12.08 3.00 11.65
C PRO A 39 -10.91 3.49 12.51
N ALA A 40 -11.18 4.46 13.40
CA ALA A 40 -10.18 4.93 14.35
C ALA A 40 -9.81 3.79 15.33
N GLY A 41 -8.51 3.50 15.45
CA GLY A 41 -8.00 2.42 16.30
C GLY A 41 -7.85 1.06 15.59
N ALA A 42 -8.02 1.01 14.26
CA ALA A 42 -7.57 -0.16 13.48
C ALA A 42 -6.04 -0.28 13.53
N ASP A 43 -5.53 -1.51 13.43
CA ASP A 43 -4.10 -1.78 13.39
C ASP A 43 -3.48 -1.19 12.11
N GLU A 44 -2.57 -0.24 12.27
CA GLU A 44 -1.86 0.38 11.16
C GLU A 44 -0.50 -0.33 10.98
N THR A 45 -0.15 -0.62 9.74
CA THR A 45 1.14 -1.21 9.38
C THR A 45 1.93 -0.21 8.54
N GLU A 46 3.25 -0.20 8.72
CA GLU A 46 4.13 0.59 7.86
C GLU A 46 4.38 -0.17 6.55
N TYR A 47 4.08 0.50 5.45
CA TYR A 47 4.30 0.05 4.09
C TYR A 47 5.28 0.99 3.38
N VAL A 48 5.97 0.46 2.39
CA VAL A 48 6.81 1.20 1.44
C VAL A 48 6.21 1.02 0.07
N VAL A 49 6.00 2.12 -0.65
CA VAL A 49 5.57 2.07 -2.05
C VAL A 49 6.75 1.55 -2.87
N ALA A 50 6.60 0.36 -3.44
CA ALA A 50 7.61 -0.27 -4.27
C ALA A 50 7.08 -0.46 -5.69
N LEU A 51 7.98 -0.26 -6.65
CA LEU A 51 7.72 -0.47 -8.07
C LEU A 51 8.36 -1.80 -8.47
N PHE A 52 7.54 -2.69 -9.01
CA PHE A 52 7.98 -3.98 -9.51
C PHE A 52 7.74 -4.02 -11.02
N PRO A 53 8.81 -4.03 -11.84
CA PRO A 53 8.65 -4.22 -13.28
C PRO A 53 8.05 -5.60 -13.56
N VAL A 54 7.11 -5.68 -14.50
CA VAL A 54 6.56 -6.97 -14.93
C VAL A 54 7.54 -7.59 -15.92
N GLU A 55 8.10 -8.74 -15.58
CA GLU A 55 9.01 -9.49 -16.46
C GLU A 55 8.33 -10.77 -16.93
N ASP A 56 8.35 -11.02 -18.24
CA ASP A 56 7.74 -12.21 -18.85
C ASP A 56 6.23 -12.41 -18.53
N GLY A 57 5.52 -11.30 -18.27
CA GLY A 57 4.09 -11.31 -17.92
C GLY A 57 3.79 -11.75 -16.48
N ALA A 58 4.81 -11.88 -15.63
CA ALA A 58 4.69 -12.17 -14.22
C ALA A 58 5.43 -11.13 -13.36
N VAL A 59 5.04 -11.02 -12.10
CA VAL A 59 5.73 -10.21 -11.10
C VAL A 59 5.76 -10.98 -9.80
N GLU A 60 6.92 -11.01 -9.14
CA GLU A 60 7.07 -11.58 -7.81
C GLU A 60 6.95 -10.47 -6.78
N LEU A 61 5.91 -10.55 -5.94
CA LEU A 61 5.68 -9.61 -4.86
C LEU A 61 5.99 -10.29 -3.52
N PRO A 62 6.59 -9.54 -2.57
CA PRO A 62 6.85 -10.06 -1.23
C PRO A 62 5.55 -10.36 -0.48
N ASP A 63 5.64 -11.22 0.53
CA ASP A 63 4.48 -11.61 1.33
C ASP A 63 3.88 -10.40 2.06
N GLY A 64 2.54 -10.30 2.05
CA GLY A 64 1.81 -9.14 2.56
C GLY A 64 1.86 -7.89 1.67
N ALA A 65 2.39 -7.97 0.45
CA ALA A 65 2.32 -6.87 -0.51
C ALA A 65 0.88 -6.65 -1.01
N VAL A 66 0.49 -5.39 -1.14
CA VAL A 66 -0.82 -4.98 -1.63
C VAL A 66 -0.66 -4.22 -2.95
N VAL A 67 -1.21 -4.77 -4.02
CA VAL A 67 -1.15 -4.15 -5.35
C VAL A 67 -2.07 -2.93 -5.40
N LEU A 68 -1.51 -1.76 -5.72
CA LEU A 68 -2.25 -0.52 -5.95
C LEU A 68 -2.63 -0.37 -7.42
N GLU A 69 -1.66 -0.62 -8.29
CA GLU A 69 -1.80 -0.49 -9.73
C GLU A 69 -0.99 -1.59 -10.42
N ALA A 70 -1.57 -2.22 -11.44
CA ALA A 70 -0.89 -3.24 -12.23
C ALA A 70 -0.98 -2.88 -13.72
N THR A 71 0.02 -2.13 -14.20
CA THR A 71 0.19 -1.82 -15.62
C THR A 71 1.45 -2.53 -16.15
N ASP A 72 2.33 -1.81 -16.86
CA ASP A 72 3.65 -2.30 -17.29
C ASP A 72 4.63 -2.41 -16.10
N THR A 73 4.40 -1.57 -15.10
CA THR A 73 5.04 -1.64 -13.78
C THR A 73 3.96 -1.78 -12.72
N VAL A 74 4.13 -2.73 -11.83
CA VAL A 74 3.22 -2.96 -10.71
C VAL A 74 3.63 -2.08 -9.55
N VAL A 75 2.73 -1.18 -9.16
CA VAL A 75 2.87 -0.36 -7.94
C VAL A 75 2.25 -1.15 -6.80
N ALA A 76 3.05 -1.54 -5.82
CA ALA A 76 2.58 -2.28 -4.66
C ALA A 76 3.08 -1.67 -3.35
N LEU A 77 2.21 -1.68 -2.35
CA LEU A 77 2.59 -1.42 -0.96
C LEU A 77 3.24 -2.66 -0.40
N THR A 78 4.55 -2.59 -0.17
CA THR A 78 5.31 -3.65 0.46
C THR A 78 5.42 -3.36 1.94
N PRO A 79 5.07 -4.28 2.86
CA PRO A 79 5.25 -4.03 4.28
C PRO A 79 6.73 -3.75 4.58
N ALA A 80 7.02 -2.74 5.40
CA ALA A 80 8.39 -2.31 5.68
C ALA A 80 9.25 -3.45 6.25
N THR A 81 8.64 -4.39 6.96
CA THR A 81 9.27 -5.62 7.44
C THR A 81 9.76 -6.54 6.32
N ALA A 82 9.08 -6.55 5.17
CA ALA A 82 9.47 -7.31 3.99
C ALA A 82 10.37 -6.50 3.04
N TYR A 83 10.16 -5.18 2.96
CA TYR A 83 10.99 -4.29 2.13
C TYR A 83 12.41 -4.11 2.69
N GLY A 84 12.53 -4.08 4.02
CA GLY A 84 13.79 -3.91 4.75
C GLY A 84 14.40 -5.20 5.26
N GLY A 85 14.21 -6.32 4.55
CA GLY A 85 14.66 -7.64 4.99
C GLY A 85 16.11 -7.67 5.51
N GLY A 86 16.23 -7.76 6.84
CA GLY A 86 17.30 -8.44 7.56
C GLY A 86 18.51 -7.61 7.99
N GLU A 87 18.49 -7.14 9.23
CA GLU A 87 19.62 -7.35 10.15
C GLU A 87 19.13 -8.08 11.41
#